data_AF-A0AAW9CXT6-F1
#
_entry.id   AF-A0AAW9CXT6-F1
#
_cell.length_a   1.000
_cell.length_b   1.000
_cell.length_c   1.000
_cell.angle_alpha   90.00
_cell.angle_beta   90.00
_cell.angle_gamma   90.00
#
_symmetry.space_group_name_H-M   'P 1'
#
loop_
_entity.id
_entity.type
_entity.pdbx_description
1 polymer ?
#
loop_
_entity_poly.entity_id
_entity_poly.type
_entity_poly.pdbx_seq_one_letter_code
_entity_poly.pdbx_strand_id
1 'polypeptide(L)'
;MLNIHPSLLPSFKGIHTHQQALDAGVALHGASVHFVIPELDSGAIVAQAAVPVVAGDGADALAARVLAAEHVLYPRAVRWFVEGKLRLDAGRAVVAPDEARWLFADAIDTSTSEGV
;
A
#
# COMPACT_ATOMS: atom_id res chain seq x y z
N MET A 1 -5.69 -0.61 16.98
CA MET A 1 -5.80 -1.69 15.96
C MET A 1 -5.16 -1.19 14.67
N LEU A 2 -4.42 -2.05 13.96
CA LEU A 2 -3.87 -1.74 12.63
C LEU A 2 -4.76 -2.38 11.57
N ASN A 3 -4.86 -1.74 10.41
CA ASN A 3 -5.52 -2.27 9.22
C ASN A 3 -4.62 -2.05 8.00
N ILE A 4 -4.70 -2.97 7.03
CA ILE A 4 -4.16 -2.76 5.69
C ILE A 4 -5.31 -2.47 4.73
N HIS A 5 -5.16 -1.42 3.95
CA HIS A 5 -6.15 -0.97 2.98
C HIS A 5 -5.54 -0.98 1.58
N PRO A 6 -6.22 -1.58 0.57
CA PRO A 6 -5.69 -1.76 -0.79
C PRO A 6 -5.78 -0.47 -1.62
N SER A 7 -5.28 0.64 -1.08
CA SER A 7 -5.02 1.87 -1.84
C SER A 7 -3.89 2.69 -1.22
N LEU A 8 -3.40 3.68 -1.98
CA LEU A 8 -2.61 4.78 -1.44
C LEU A 8 -3.54 5.82 -0.81
N LEU A 9 -3.90 5.62 0.47
CA LEU A 9 -4.72 6.57 1.22
C LEU A 9 -4.08 7.96 1.23
N PRO A 10 -4.88 9.05 1.17
CA PRO A 10 -6.34 9.10 1.35
C PRO A 10 -7.20 8.75 0.12
N SER A 11 -6.59 8.38 -1.01
CA SER A 11 -7.31 8.04 -2.25
C SER A 11 -8.06 6.70 -2.15
N PHE A 12 -9.21 6.59 -2.82
CA PHE A 12 -9.96 5.33 -2.99
C PHE A 12 -10.29 4.62 -1.66
N LYS A 13 -11.06 5.28 -0.78
CA LYS A 13 -11.59 4.68 0.45
C LYS A 13 -12.71 3.68 0.15
N GLY A 14 -13.00 2.78 1.08
CA GLY A 14 -14.07 1.81 0.95
C GLY A 14 -13.73 0.62 0.03
N ILE A 15 -14.71 0.12 -0.71
CA ILE A 15 -14.60 -1.14 -1.48
C ILE A 15 -14.24 -0.91 -2.95
N HIS A 16 -13.80 -1.97 -3.65
CA HIS A 16 -13.47 -1.95 -5.08
C HIS A 16 -12.38 -0.93 -5.48
N THR A 17 -11.40 -0.72 -4.61
CA THR A 17 -10.34 0.28 -4.77
C THR A 17 -9.54 0.14 -6.06
N HIS A 18 -9.30 -1.10 -6.51
CA HIS A 18 -8.58 -1.38 -7.76
C HIS A 18 -9.36 -0.91 -8.99
N GLN A 19 -10.67 -1.15 -9.03
CA GLN A 19 -11.51 -0.65 -10.12
C GLN A 19 -11.56 0.88 -10.12
N GLN A 20 -11.71 1.50 -8.93
CA GLN A 20 -11.67 2.96 -8.81
C GLN A 20 -10.34 3.55 -9.32
N ALA A 21 -9.21 2.88 -9.06
CA ALA A 21 -7.90 3.31 -9.56
C ALA A 21 -7.80 3.22 -11.09
N LEU A 22 -8.29 2.13 -11.69
CA LEU A 22 -8.33 1.96 -13.14
C LEU A 22 -9.24 3.00 -13.81
N ASP A 23 -10.44 3.23 -13.27
CA ASP A 23 -11.40 4.21 -13.77
C ASP A 23 -10.83 5.64 -13.69
N ALA A 24 -10.04 5.93 -12.66
CA ALA A 24 -9.36 7.21 -12.49
C ALA A 24 -8.12 7.38 -13.39
N GLY A 25 -7.65 6.33 -14.05
CA GLY A 25 -6.49 6.37 -14.94
C GLY A 25 -5.17 6.71 -14.23
N VAL A 26 -5.02 6.36 -12.96
CA VAL A 26 -3.79 6.64 -12.20
C VAL A 26 -2.65 5.74 -12.67
N ALA A 27 -1.43 6.28 -12.75
CA ALA A 27 -0.23 5.50 -13.10
C ALA A 27 0.31 4.68 -11.90
N LEU A 28 -0.09 5.03 -10.69
CA LEU A 28 0.34 4.39 -9.44
C LEU A 28 -0.86 4.08 -8.56
N HIS A 29 -0.86 2.87 -8.02
CA HIS A 29 -1.78 2.41 -6.98
C HIS A 29 -0.97 1.75 -5.87
N GLY A 30 -1.60 1.06 -4.92
CA GLY A 30 -0.84 0.48 -3.81
C GLY A 30 -1.67 0.07 -2.63
N ALA A 31 -1.01 -0.04 -1.48
CA ALA A 31 -1.62 -0.34 -0.20
C ALA A 31 -1.10 0.59 0.90
N SER A 32 -1.92 0.80 1.93
CA SER A 32 -1.59 1.60 3.10
C SER A 32 -1.88 0.83 4.38
N VAL A 33 -0.91 0.75 5.29
CA VAL A 33 -1.17 0.32 6.67
C VAL A 33 -1.46 1.56 7.50
N HIS A 34 -2.53 1.54 8.27
CA HIS A 34 -2.94 2.67 9.11
C HIS A 34 -3.52 2.21 10.45
N PHE A 35 -3.56 3.14 11.40
CA PHE A 35 -4.34 2.94 12.62
C PHE A 35 -5.83 3.00 12.32
N VAL A 36 -6.62 2.14 12.94
CA VAL A 36 -8.09 2.19 12.84
C VAL A 36 -8.63 3.21 13.84
N ILE A 37 -9.47 4.11 13.32
CA ILE A 37 -10.24 5.11 14.09
C ILE A 37 -11.73 5.02 13.65
N PRO A 38 -12.68 5.70 14.32
CA PRO A 38 -14.09 5.63 13.93
C PRO A 38 -14.40 6.12 12.52
N GLU A 39 -13.61 7.08 12.01
CA GLU A 39 -13.73 7.54 10.63
C GLU A 39 -13.09 6.53 9.67
N LEU A 40 -13.88 6.07 8.69
CA LEU A 40 -13.50 5.05 7.70
C LEU A 40 -12.19 5.42 6.99
N ASP A 41 -11.23 4.50 6.99
CA ASP A 41 -9.95 4.59 6.27
C ASP A 41 -9.22 5.94 6.45
N SER A 42 -9.29 6.51 7.66
CA SER A 42 -8.83 7.89 7.94
C SER A 42 -7.85 8.02 9.10
N GLY A 43 -7.46 6.90 9.72
CA GLY A 43 -6.48 6.95 10.80
C GLY A 43 -5.05 7.15 10.30
N ALA A 44 -4.14 7.41 11.23
CA ALA A 44 -2.76 7.76 10.91
C ALA A 44 -2.07 6.66 10.08
N ILE A 45 -1.54 7.04 8.92
CA ILE A 45 -0.81 6.15 8.02
C ILE A 45 0.53 5.77 8.66
N VAL A 46 0.76 4.46 8.79
CA VAL A 46 1.97 3.84 9.32
C VAL A 46 3.01 3.63 8.23
N ALA A 47 2.60 3.04 7.12
CA ALA A 47 3.46 2.76 5.97
C ALA A 47 2.63 2.57 4.69
N GLN A 48 3.26 2.76 3.54
CA GLN A 48 2.62 2.58 2.23
C GLN A 48 3.50 1.75 1.29
N ALA A 49 2.86 1.04 0.37
CA ALA A 49 3.55 0.39 -0.75
C ALA A 49 2.93 0.89 -2.05
N ALA A 50 3.75 1.35 -2.98
CA ALA A 50 3.33 1.77 -4.31
C ALA A 50 3.61 0.67 -5.33
N VAL A 51 2.65 0.45 -6.24
CA VAL A 51 2.76 -0.46 -7.37
C VAL A 51 2.38 0.28 -8.66
N PRO A 52 2.99 -0.06 -9.81
CA PRO A 52 2.58 0.49 -11.10
C PRO A 52 1.18 -0.01 -11.48
N VAL A 53 0.42 0.86 -12.15
CA VAL A 53 -0.73 0.45 -12.97
C VAL A 53 -0.22 0.37 -14.41
N VAL A 54 -0.30 -0.82 -15.00
CA VAL A 54 0.24 -1.12 -16.33
C VAL A 54 -0.87 -0.99 -17.37
N ALA A 55 -0.51 -0.53 -18.57
CA ALA A 55 -1.45 -0.43 -19.68
C ALA A 55 -2.11 -1.79 -19.97
N GLY A 56 -3.44 -1.83 -19.99
CA GLY A 56 -4.22 -3.05 -20.16
C GLY A 56 -4.49 -3.84 -18.88
N ASP A 57 -4.08 -3.34 -17.70
CA ASP A 57 -4.48 -3.96 -16.42
C ASP A 57 -6.02 -4.03 -16.31
N GLY A 58 -6.50 -5.20 -15.92
CA GLY A 58 -7.82 -5.37 -15.31
C GLY A 58 -7.73 -5.31 -13.78
N ALA A 59 -8.87 -5.21 -13.10
CA ALA A 59 -8.93 -5.09 -11.65
C ALA A 59 -8.22 -6.25 -10.93
N ASP A 60 -8.37 -7.48 -11.42
CA ASP A 60 -7.73 -8.68 -10.84
C ASP A 60 -6.20 -8.67 -10.98
N ALA A 61 -5.68 -8.20 -12.12
CA ALA A 61 -4.24 -8.11 -12.36
C ALA A 61 -3.60 -7.05 -11.43
N LEU A 62 -4.27 -5.90 -11.28
CA LEU A 62 -3.85 -4.88 -10.34
C LEU A 62 -3.97 -5.36 -8.89
N ALA A 63 -5.05 -6.07 -8.54
CA ALA A 63 -5.26 -6.65 -7.21
C ALA A 63 -4.15 -7.63 -6.83
N ALA A 64 -3.76 -8.52 -7.74
CA ALA A 64 -2.67 -9.48 -7.51
C ALA A 64 -1.34 -8.76 -7.22
N ARG A 65 -1.05 -7.67 -7.94
CA ARG A 65 0.15 -6.85 -7.71
C ARG A 65 0.12 -6.13 -6.38
N VAL A 66 -1.04 -5.56 -6.00
CA VAL A 66 -1.23 -4.93 -4.69
C VAL A 66 -1.08 -5.96 -3.57
N LEU A 67 -1.72 -7.14 -3.69
CA LEU A 67 -1.65 -8.22 -2.70
C LEU A 67 -0.21 -8.68 -2.43
N ALA A 68 0.61 -8.78 -3.49
CA ALA A 68 2.04 -9.08 -3.32
C ALA A 68 2.77 -8.02 -2.49
N ALA A 69 2.44 -6.73 -2.69
CA ALA A 69 2.99 -5.64 -1.90
C ALA A 69 2.45 -5.66 -0.45
N GLU A 70 1.18 -6.00 -0.23
CA GLU A 70 0.57 -6.15 1.09
C GLU A 70 1.26 -7.22 1.94
N HIS A 71 1.62 -8.35 1.33
CA HIS A 71 2.36 -9.44 2.01
C HIS A 71 3.74 -9.00 2.53
N VAL A 72 4.33 -7.93 2.00
CA VAL A 72 5.59 -7.35 2.51
C VAL A 72 5.30 -6.22 3.49
N LEU A 73 4.35 -5.35 3.15
CA LEU A 73 4.05 -4.14 3.90
C LEU A 73 3.46 -4.45 5.28
N TYR A 74 2.48 -5.35 5.36
CA TYR A 74 1.75 -5.60 6.60
C TYR A 74 2.62 -6.24 7.69
N PRO A 75 3.40 -7.30 7.42
CA PRO A 75 4.27 -7.89 8.44
C PRO A 75 5.32 -6.91 8.97
N ARG A 76 5.82 -5.99 8.12
CA ARG A 76 6.75 -4.95 8.54
C ARG A 76 6.12 -3.99 9.57
N ALA A 77 4.91 -3.52 9.29
CA ALA A 77 4.20 -2.63 10.20
C ALA A 77 3.83 -3.34 11.52
N VAL A 78 3.37 -4.60 11.44
CA VAL A 78 3.09 -5.43 12.62
C VAL A 78 4.36 -5.64 13.45
N ARG A 79 5.51 -5.90 12.82
CA ARG A 79 6.80 -6.04 13.50
C ARG A 79 7.15 -4.80 14.31
N TRP A 80 7.04 -3.60 13.73
CA TRP A 80 7.29 -2.37 14.47
C TRP A 80 6.33 -2.19 15.65
N PHE A 81 5.07 -2.59 15.49
CA PHE A 81 4.07 -2.52 16.57
C PHE A 81 4.43 -3.46 17.73
N VAL A 82 4.77 -4.72 17.45
CA VAL A 82 5.09 -5.70 18.51
C VAL A 82 6.45 -5.47 19.16
N GLU A 83 7.40 -4.86 18.45
CA GLU A 83 8.71 -4.47 19.00
C GLU A 83 8.66 -3.14 19.80
N GLY A 84 7.49 -2.50 19.91
CA GLY A 84 7.34 -1.20 20.59
C GLY A 84 7.98 -0.02 19.84
N LYS A 85 8.32 -0.21 18.56
CA LYS A 85 8.94 0.79 17.70
C LYS A 85 7.93 1.74 17.07
N LEU A 86 6.67 1.31 16.90
CA LEU A 86 5.60 2.10 16.34
C LEU A 86 4.73 2.71 17.44
N ARG A 87 4.59 4.04 17.43
CA ARG A 87 3.71 4.80 18.34
C ARG A 87 2.84 5.80 17.59
N LEU A 88 1.69 6.11 18.17
CA LEU A 88 0.83 7.22 17.73
C LEU A 88 1.20 8.47 18.56
N ASP A 89 1.59 9.54 17.89
CA ASP A 89 2.02 10.80 18.50
C ASP A 89 1.33 11.98 17.83
N ALA A 90 0.55 12.75 18.59
CA ALA A 90 -0.23 13.88 18.08
C ALA A 90 -0.99 13.59 16.76
N GLY A 91 -1.61 12.39 16.66
CA GLY A 91 -2.35 11.96 15.47
C GLY A 91 -1.49 11.48 14.30
N ARG A 92 -0.18 11.27 14.49
CA ARG A 92 0.76 10.75 13.48
C ARG A 92 1.40 9.44 13.93
N ALA A 93 1.57 8.51 13.00
CA ALA A 93 2.38 7.32 13.26
C ALA A 93 3.87 7.69 13.24
N VAL A 94 4.60 7.31 14.28
CA VAL A 94 6.04 7.50 14.42
C VAL A 94 6.70 6.13 14.61
N VAL A 95 7.73 5.85 13.82
CA VAL A 95 8.55 4.63 13.92
C VAL A 95 9.91 5.03 14.49
N ALA A 96 10.41 4.31 15.50
CA ALA A 96 11.69 4.56 16.16
C ALA A 96 12.53 3.26 16.22
N PRO A 97 13.79 3.23 15.75
CA PRO A 97 14.48 4.33 15.06
C PRO A 97 13.80 4.72 13.75
N ASP A 98 14.20 5.86 13.17
CA ASP A 98 13.65 6.28 11.88
C ASP A 98 13.98 5.22 10.81
N GLU A 99 12.93 4.64 10.23
CA GLU A 99 13.00 3.60 9.22
C GLU A 99 12.10 4.00 8.05
N ALA A 100 12.52 3.72 6.81
CA ALA A 100 11.73 4.06 5.64
C ALA A 100 10.32 3.46 5.72
N ARG A 101 9.27 4.27 5.57
CA ARG A 101 7.87 3.84 5.69
C ARG A 101 7.19 3.59 4.34
N TRP A 102 7.99 3.43 3.29
CA TRP A 102 7.55 3.18 1.93
C TRP A 102 8.22 1.95 1.34
N LEU A 103 7.49 1.26 0.46
CA LEU A 103 7.98 0.24 -0.44
C LEU A 103 7.61 0.64 -1.87
N PHE A 104 8.54 0.54 -2.80
CA PHE A 104 8.23 0.56 -4.23
C PHE A 104 8.34 -0.88 -4.71
N ALA A 105 7.22 -1.47 -5.12
CA ALA A 105 7.27 -2.74 -5.81
C ALA A 105 7.82 -2.47 -7.22
N ASP A 106 8.92 -3.12 -7.58
CA ASP A 106 9.57 -2.88 -8.87
C ASP A 106 8.57 -3.10 -10.01
N ALA A 107 8.51 -2.09 -10.88
CA ALA A 107 7.88 -2.19 -12.17
C ALA A 107 8.91 -2.77 -13.14
N ILE A 108 8.64 -4.01 -13.58
CA ILE A 108 9.15 -4.64 -14.81
C ILE A 108 10.54 -5.30 -14.71
N ASP A 109 10.55 -6.64 -14.72
CA ASP A 109 11.54 -7.40 -15.49
C ASP A 109 11.05 -7.43 -16.96
N THR A 110 11.72 -6.65 -17.84
CA THR A 110 11.45 -6.63 -19.29
C THR A 110 12.17 -7.76 -20.03
N SER A 111 12.84 -8.69 -19.35
CA SER A 111 13.68 -9.70 -20.02
C SER A 111 12.89 -10.89 -20.59
N THR A 112 11.96 -10.65 -21.52
CA THR A 112 11.59 -11.70 -22.50
C THR A 112 11.09 -11.11 -23.82
N SER A 113 11.99 -10.48 -24.59
CA SER A 113 11.88 -10.44 -26.06
C SER A 113 13.23 -10.13 -26.72
N GLU A 114 14.17 -11.08 -26.69
CA GLU A 114 15.14 -11.20 -27.80
C GLU A 114 14.75 -12.45 -28.60
N GLY A 115 14.20 -12.19 -29.78
CA GLY A 115 13.67 -13.19 -30.69
C GLY A 115 13.26 -12.54 -32.00
N VAL A 116 14.22 -11.91 -32.68
CA VAL A 116 14.29 -11.73 -34.15
C VAL A 116 15.75 -11.78 -34.55
#